data_AF-A0AAV0W342-F1
#
_entry.id   AF-A0AAV0W342-F1
#
_cell.length_a   1.000
_cell.length_b   1.000
_cell.length_c   1.000
_cell.angle_alpha   90.00
_cell.angle_beta   90.00
_cell.angle_gamma   90.00
#
_symmetry.space_group_name_H-M   'P 1'
#
loop_
_entity.id
_entity.type
_entity.pdbx_description
1 polymer ?
#
loop_
_entity_poly.entity_id
_entity_poly.type
_entity_poly.pdbx_seq_one_letter_code
_entity_poly.pdbx_strand_id
1 'polypeptide(L)'
;MYIFDQIRSSNHGGGLGCTFIDCEYLQEIRSGNSSMWIFKCKMCSIKIKINSKKNCDYIPINQAATNASIGVGIGYSQLKEFSAILDIPAFCSNTYEAHFSNINRVIEESAWEQMKLAGIEEKRLAIEAGDIDLDGIPMSPVVTDGQWGKRSYKTKYDALSGAATIIGFRTNKTLFVGIRNRNCCMCERSNTLKIKAKEHNCFLNWRKSVTAMESDGIAEGFTKSLEMHGLKYNRLIGDGDSSVIKRLNEIVPYGPHRLVKKI
;
A
#
# COMPACT_ATOMS: atom_id res chain seq x y z
N MET A 1 -30.83 7.55 -13.38
CA MET A 1 -30.27 7.53 -12.00
C MET A 1 -30.49 6.11 -11.50
N TYR A 2 -29.42 5.38 -11.22
CA TYR A 2 -29.38 3.90 -11.25
C TYR A 2 -30.50 3.18 -10.46
N ILE A 3 -30.89 3.69 -9.29
CA ILE A 3 -32.00 3.15 -8.49
C ILE A 3 -33.33 3.28 -9.25
N PHE A 4 -33.62 4.48 -9.78
CA PHE A 4 -34.84 4.71 -10.55
C PHE A 4 -34.86 3.94 -11.87
N ASP A 5 -33.70 3.69 -12.46
CA ASP A 5 -33.61 2.89 -13.68
C ASP A 5 -34.01 1.42 -13.38
N GLN A 6 -33.57 0.86 -12.24
CA GLN A 6 -34.03 -0.45 -11.75
C GLN A 6 -35.54 -0.48 -11.49
N ILE A 7 -36.08 0.56 -10.82
CA ILE A 7 -37.52 0.69 -10.55
C ILE A 7 -38.33 0.71 -11.86
N ARG A 8 -37.92 1.51 -12.84
CA ARG A 8 -38.61 1.59 -14.15
C ARG A 8 -38.57 0.27 -14.91
N SER A 9 -37.46 -0.47 -14.80
CA SER A 9 -37.32 -1.80 -15.42
C SER A 9 -38.00 -2.94 -14.63
N SER A 10 -38.64 -2.64 -13.49
CA SER A 10 -39.30 -3.63 -12.63
C SER A 10 -40.66 -4.03 -13.23
N ASN A 11 -40.65 -4.81 -14.30
CA ASN A 11 -41.87 -5.36 -14.90
C ASN A 11 -42.04 -6.83 -14.45
N HIS A 12 -43.12 -7.13 -13.75
CA HIS A 12 -43.36 -8.45 -13.21
C HIS A 12 -43.97 -9.32 -14.31
N GLY A 13 -43.16 -10.15 -14.98
CA GLY A 13 -43.57 -11.00 -16.11
C GLY A 13 -44.64 -12.07 -15.83
N GLY A 14 -45.45 -11.92 -14.78
CA GLY A 14 -46.49 -12.85 -14.35
C GLY A 14 -47.88 -12.61 -14.94
N GLY A 15 -48.01 -11.88 -16.06
CA GLY A 15 -49.28 -11.71 -16.80
C GLY A 15 -50.38 -10.87 -16.12
N LEU A 16 -50.21 -10.49 -14.85
CA LEU A 16 -51.19 -9.73 -14.07
C LEU A 16 -51.13 -8.21 -14.27
N GLY A 17 -50.24 -7.72 -15.14
CA GLY A 17 -50.06 -6.27 -15.39
C GLY A 17 -49.52 -5.47 -14.21
N CYS A 18 -49.01 -6.12 -13.16
CA CYS A 18 -48.53 -5.45 -11.96
C CYS A 18 -47.15 -4.81 -12.15
N THR A 19 -46.96 -3.67 -11.49
CA THR A 19 -45.77 -2.81 -11.57
C THR A 19 -45.14 -2.63 -10.20
N PHE A 20 -44.03 -1.89 -10.12
CA PHE A 20 -43.39 -1.56 -8.84
C PHE A 20 -44.33 -0.85 -7.84
N ILE A 21 -45.37 -0.16 -8.31
CA ILE A 21 -46.36 0.51 -7.44
C ILE A 21 -47.12 -0.52 -6.59
N ASP A 22 -47.29 -1.74 -7.10
CA ASP A 22 -47.98 -2.84 -6.41
C ASP A 22 -47.08 -3.55 -5.38
N CYS A 23 -45.88 -3.04 -5.13
CA CYS A 23 -44.92 -3.63 -4.23
C CYS A 23 -44.95 -3.03 -2.84
N GLU A 24 -44.81 -3.90 -1.84
CA GLU A 24 -44.51 -3.52 -0.46
C GLU A 24 -43.03 -3.70 -0.16
N TYR A 25 -42.49 -2.77 0.62
CA TYR A 25 -41.16 -2.91 1.18
C TYR A 25 -41.15 -4.04 2.21
N LEU A 26 -40.15 -4.92 2.12
CA LEU A 26 -39.91 -5.96 3.10
C LEU A 26 -38.76 -5.60 4.03
N GLN A 27 -37.58 -5.36 3.46
CA GLN A 27 -36.38 -5.10 4.24
C GLN A 27 -35.28 -4.43 3.42
N GLU A 28 -34.35 -3.81 4.12
CA GLU A 28 -33.10 -3.28 3.61
C GLU A 28 -31.95 -4.14 4.14
N ILE A 29 -31.10 -4.61 3.23
CA ILE A 29 -29.84 -5.24 3.56
C ILE A 29 -28.74 -4.22 3.29
N ARG A 30 -28.12 -3.74 4.37
CA ARG A 30 -27.00 -2.80 4.31
C ARG A 30 -25.67 -3.54 4.26
N SER A 31 -24.80 -3.10 3.37
CA SER A 31 -23.41 -3.52 3.25
C SER A 31 -22.52 -2.26 3.21
N GLY A 32 -22.19 -1.77 4.40
CA GLY A 32 -21.48 -0.50 4.56
C GLY A 32 -22.26 0.70 4.09
N ASN A 33 -21.67 1.47 3.17
CA ASN A 33 -22.27 2.63 2.51
C ASN A 33 -23.13 2.23 1.29
N SER A 34 -23.37 0.94 1.08
CA SER A 34 -24.28 0.44 0.04
C SER A 34 -25.48 -0.28 0.65
N SER A 35 -26.61 -0.23 -0.05
CA SER A 35 -27.87 -0.79 0.38
C SER A 35 -28.50 -1.60 -0.74
N MET A 36 -29.15 -2.69 -0.36
CA MET A 36 -30.03 -3.46 -1.21
C MET A 36 -31.41 -3.51 -0.57
N TRP A 37 -32.42 -2.99 -1.26
CA TRP A 37 -33.80 -3.01 -0.82
C TRP A 37 -34.53 -4.18 -1.45
N ILE A 38 -35.30 -4.90 -0.64
CA ILE A 38 -36.11 -6.03 -1.09
C ILE A 38 -37.57 -5.63 -0.98
N PHE A 39 -38.27 -5.76 -2.09
CA PHE A 39 -39.70 -5.51 -2.22
C PHE A 39 -40.42 -6.79 -2.60
N LYS A 40 -41.72 -6.88 -2.28
CA LYS A 40 -42.60 -7.98 -2.71
C LYS A 40 -43.85 -7.40 -3.37
N CYS A 41 -44.18 -7.87 -4.56
CA CYS A 41 -45.44 -7.49 -5.20
C CYS A 41 -46.63 -8.13 -4.45
N LYS A 42 -47.64 -7.33 -4.09
CA LYS A 42 -48.85 -7.83 -3.43
C LYS A 42 -49.72 -8.70 -4.34
N MET A 43 -49.65 -8.47 -5.66
CA MET A 43 -50.46 -9.19 -6.64
C MET A 43 -49.85 -10.54 -7.05
N CYS A 44 -48.59 -10.54 -7.50
CA CYS A 44 -47.95 -11.75 -8.03
C CYS A 44 -46.98 -12.41 -7.03
N SER A 45 -46.79 -11.83 -5.84
CA SER A 45 -45.86 -12.31 -4.80
C SER A 45 -44.38 -12.37 -5.20
N ILE A 46 -44.01 -11.88 -6.39
CA ILE A 46 -42.61 -11.82 -6.86
C ILE A 46 -41.82 -10.85 -6.00
N LYS A 47 -40.58 -11.24 -5.65
CA LYS A 47 -39.63 -10.40 -4.92
C LYS A 47 -38.71 -9.66 -5.89
N ILE A 48 -38.51 -8.38 -5.65
CA ILE A 48 -37.63 -7.50 -6.43
C ILE A 48 -36.49 -7.06 -5.52
N LYS A 49 -35.29 -7.00 -6.08
CA LYS A 49 -34.10 -6.48 -5.40
C LYS A 49 -33.63 -5.23 -6.13
N ILE A 50 -33.55 -4.12 -5.42
CA ILE A 50 -33.02 -2.86 -5.93
C ILE A 50 -31.74 -2.55 -5.18
N ASN A 51 -30.67 -2.24 -5.90
CA ASN A 51 -29.36 -1.97 -5.33
C ASN A 51 -28.99 -0.49 -5.46
N SER A 52 -28.34 0.08 -4.43
CA SER A 52 -27.72 1.39 -4.55
C SER A 52 -26.41 1.35 -5.34
N LYS A 53 -25.73 0.20 -5.36
CA LYS A 53 -24.48 -0.02 -6.09
C LYS A 53 -24.73 -0.38 -7.56
N LYS A 54 -24.21 0.43 -8.48
CA LYS A 54 -24.07 0.09 -9.90
C LYS A 54 -22.80 -0.70 -10.12
N ASN A 55 -22.88 -1.83 -10.83
CA ASN A 55 -21.69 -2.45 -11.42
C ASN A 55 -21.31 -1.60 -12.64
N CYS A 56 -20.30 -0.75 -12.48
CA CYS A 56 -19.80 0.17 -13.50
C CYS A 56 -18.29 0.33 -13.33
N ASP A 57 -17.66 1.09 -14.22
CA ASP A 57 -16.21 1.30 -14.27
C ASP A 57 -15.65 2.10 -13.09
N TYR A 58 -16.50 2.57 -12.17
CA TYR A 58 -16.08 3.33 -10.98
C TYR A 58 -15.79 2.42 -9.78
N ILE A 59 -14.88 2.88 -8.92
CA ILE A 59 -14.54 2.19 -7.66
C ILE A 59 -15.81 2.07 -6.79
N PRO A 60 -16.17 0.87 -6.31
CA PRO A 60 -17.33 0.69 -5.43
C PRO A 60 -17.27 1.54 -4.16
N ILE A 61 -18.41 2.07 -3.69
CA ILE A 61 -18.46 3.09 -2.62
C ILE A 61 -17.70 2.71 -1.34
N ASN A 62 -17.79 1.46 -0.86
CA ASN A 62 -17.05 1.04 0.34
C ASN A 62 -15.53 1.08 0.10
N GLN A 63 -15.08 0.62 -1.08
CA GLN A 63 -13.69 0.68 -1.47
C GLN A 63 -13.24 2.13 -1.70
N ALA A 64 -14.10 2.97 -2.27
CA ALA A 64 -13.83 4.39 -2.44
C ALA A 64 -13.70 5.12 -1.10
N ALA A 65 -14.56 4.83 -0.13
CA ALA A 65 -14.50 5.38 1.22
C ALA A 65 -13.22 4.94 1.95
N THR A 66 -12.83 3.68 1.85
CA THR A 66 -11.54 3.20 2.40
C THR A 66 -10.34 3.81 1.66
N ASN A 67 -10.40 3.96 0.34
CA ASN A 67 -9.33 4.60 -0.41
C ASN A 67 -9.19 6.08 -0.05
N ALA A 68 -10.32 6.78 0.13
CA ALA A 68 -10.35 8.16 0.60
C ALA A 68 -9.75 8.28 2.00
N SER A 69 -10.08 7.37 2.93
CA SER A 69 -9.51 7.40 4.28
C SER A 69 -7.99 7.24 4.27
N ILE A 70 -7.46 6.33 3.43
CA ILE A 70 -6.01 6.19 3.21
C ILE A 70 -5.42 7.49 2.66
N GLY A 71 -6.03 8.06 1.61
CA GLY A 71 -5.53 9.25 0.93
C GLY A 71 -5.47 10.50 1.81
N VAL A 72 -6.39 10.64 2.77
CA VAL A 72 -6.38 11.75 3.75
C VAL A 72 -5.61 11.42 5.03
N GLY A 73 -5.04 10.21 5.14
CA GLY A 73 -4.23 9.80 6.28
C GLY A 73 -5.01 9.46 7.54
N ILE A 74 -6.24 8.99 7.43
CA ILE A 74 -7.08 8.59 8.57
C ILE A 74 -7.36 7.07 8.59
N GLY A 75 -7.59 6.54 9.79
CA GLY A 75 -7.95 5.14 10.00
C GLY A 75 -9.46 4.88 10.08
N TYR A 76 -9.83 3.62 10.30
CA TYR A 76 -11.22 3.19 10.47
C TYR A 76 -12.00 4.00 11.53
N SER A 77 -11.40 4.23 12.70
CA SER A 77 -12.07 4.94 13.80
C SER A 77 -12.49 6.36 13.40
N GLN A 78 -11.62 7.08 12.69
CA GLN A 78 -11.89 8.44 12.21
C GLN A 78 -12.87 8.43 11.04
N LEU A 79 -12.79 7.46 10.12
CA LEU A 79 -13.79 7.30 9.07
C LEU A 79 -15.19 7.02 9.64
N LYS A 80 -15.27 6.23 10.71
CA LYS A 80 -16.51 5.93 11.43
C LYS A 80 -17.07 7.19 12.10
N GLU A 81 -16.22 7.98 12.75
CA GLU A 81 -16.60 9.26 13.35
C GLU A 81 -17.10 10.25 12.30
N PHE A 82 -16.37 10.39 11.19
CA PHE A 82 -16.79 11.20 10.05
C PHE A 82 -18.16 10.79 9.53
N SER A 83 -18.39 9.49 9.35
CA SER A 83 -19.69 8.97 8.91
C SER A 83 -20.80 9.29 9.92
N ALA A 84 -20.52 9.17 11.21
CA ALA A 84 -21.48 9.49 12.27
C ALA A 84 -21.85 10.98 12.31
N ILE A 85 -20.89 11.89 12.07
CA ILE A 85 -21.15 13.34 12.00
C ILE A 85 -22.09 13.68 10.83
N LEU A 86 -21.96 12.97 9.71
CA LEU A 86 -22.81 13.15 8.54
C LEU A 86 -24.17 12.42 8.65
N ASP A 87 -24.42 11.73 9.76
CA ASP A 87 -25.55 10.80 9.92
C ASP A 87 -25.62 9.73 8.80
N ILE A 88 -24.44 9.26 8.37
CA ILE A 88 -24.29 8.23 7.34
C ILE A 88 -23.88 6.90 7.99
N PRO A 89 -24.53 5.79 7.61
CA PRO A 89 -24.03 4.43 7.80
C PRO A 89 -22.52 4.21 7.58
N ALA A 90 -21.79 3.83 8.63
CA ALA A 90 -20.44 3.27 8.48
C ALA A 90 -20.47 1.75 8.28
N PHE A 91 -19.54 1.18 7.48
CA PHE A 91 -19.28 -0.27 7.54
C PHE A 91 -18.54 -0.64 8.83
N CYS A 92 -18.55 -1.93 9.17
CA CYS A 92 -17.81 -2.45 10.33
C CYS A 92 -16.30 -2.55 10.05
N SER A 93 -15.51 -2.72 11.12
CA SER A 93 -14.05 -2.81 11.05
C SER A 93 -13.58 -3.94 10.13
N ASN A 94 -14.23 -5.10 10.16
CA ASN A 94 -13.85 -6.25 9.35
C ASN A 94 -14.00 -5.95 7.84
N THR A 95 -15.08 -5.26 7.46
CA THR A 95 -15.28 -4.83 6.07
C THR A 95 -14.25 -3.77 5.66
N TYR A 96 -13.91 -2.85 6.57
CA TYR A 96 -12.84 -1.88 6.33
C TYR A 96 -11.51 -2.58 6.10
N GLU A 97 -11.11 -3.50 6.97
CA GLU A 97 -9.85 -4.23 6.89
C GLU A 97 -9.73 -5.04 5.60
N ALA A 98 -10.83 -5.65 5.14
CA ALA A 98 -10.86 -6.37 3.86
C ALA A 98 -10.60 -5.43 2.67
N HIS A 99 -11.28 -4.28 2.62
CA HIS A 99 -11.04 -3.30 1.56
C HIS A 99 -9.65 -2.66 1.65
N PHE A 100 -9.21 -2.32 2.87
CA PHE A 100 -7.91 -1.74 3.15
C PHE A 100 -6.77 -2.67 2.71
N SER A 101 -6.88 -3.96 3.01
CA SER A 101 -5.90 -4.96 2.59
C SER A 101 -5.83 -5.09 1.07
N ASN A 102 -6.97 -5.09 0.37
CA ASN A 102 -6.98 -5.13 -1.09
C ASN A 102 -6.36 -3.87 -1.71
N ILE A 103 -6.72 -2.69 -1.20
CA ILE A 103 -6.17 -1.41 -1.69
C ILE A 103 -4.67 -1.34 -1.45
N ASN A 104 -4.20 -1.71 -0.25
CA ASN A 104 -2.77 -1.69 0.08
C ASN A 104 -1.96 -2.62 -0.83
N ARG A 105 -2.49 -3.81 -1.14
CA ARG A 105 -1.83 -4.71 -2.09
C ARG A 105 -1.65 -4.05 -3.46
N VAL A 106 -2.69 -3.38 -3.97
CA VAL A 106 -2.61 -2.66 -5.25
C VAL A 106 -1.63 -1.49 -5.18
N ILE A 107 -1.62 -0.75 -4.08
CA ILE A 107 -0.66 0.35 -3.86
C ILE A 107 0.78 -0.18 -3.84
N GLU A 108 1.04 -1.25 -3.11
CA GLU A 108 2.35 -1.89 -3.00
C GLU A 108 2.83 -2.41 -4.36
N GLU A 109 2.01 -3.18 -5.06
CA GLU A 109 2.32 -3.70 -6.40
C GLU A 109 2.62 -2.55 -7.38
N SER A 110 1.79 -1.50 -7.36
CA SER A 110 1.99 -0.32 -8.20
C SER A 110 3.29 0.42 -7.86
N ALA A 111 3.61 0.58 -6.58
CA ALA A 111 4.83 1.24 -6.14
C ALA A 111 6.08 0.49 -6.61
N TRP A 112 6.10 -0.84 -6.45
CA TRP A 112 7.20 -1.67 -6.93
C TRP A 112 7.36 -1.64 -8.45
N GLU A 113 6.26 -1.63 -9.19
CA GLU A 113 6.30 -1.53 -10.65
C GLU A 113 6.86 -0.17 -11.10
N GLN A 114 6.44 0.93 -10.48
CA GLN A 114 7.00 2.25 -10.78
C GLN A 114 8.50 2.35 -10.46
N MET A 115 8.97 1.71 -9.38
CA MET A 115 10.40 1.65 -9.06
C MET A 115 11.20 0.86 -10.11
N LYS A 116 10.65 -0.24 -10.65
CA LYS A 116 11.27 -0.98 -11.76
C LYS A 116 11.37 -0.14 -13.02
N LEU A 117 10.28 0.55 -13.40
CA LEU A 117 10.28 1.45 -14.55
C LEU A 117 11.29 2.60 -14.38
N ALA A 118 11.42 3.13 -13.16
CA ALA A 118 12.45 4.11 -12.84
C ALA A 118 13.87 3.54 -13.03
N GLY A 119 14.12 2.29 -12.60
CA GLY A 119 15.39 1.61 -12.80
C GLY A 119 15.74 1.34 -14.27
N ILE A 120 14.76 0.97 -15.09
CA ILE A 120 14.94 0.79 -16.54
C ILE A 120 15.37 2.12 -17.18
N GLU A 121 14.74 3.22 -16.82
CA GLU A 121 15.08 4.54 -17.34
C GLU A 121 16.45 5.02 -16.86
N GLU A 122 16.77 4.82 -15.57
CA GLU A 122 18.09 5.13 -15.01
C GLU A 122 19.20 4.34 -15.72
N LYS A 123 18.96 3.05 -15.99
CA LYS A 123 19.88 2.19 -16.75
C LYS A 123 20.08 2.69 -18.18
N ARG A 124 19.02 3.09 -18.88
CA ARG A 124 19.10 3.65 -20.24
C ARG A 124 20.02 4.88 -20.26
N LEU A 125 19.82 5.81 -19.33
CA LEU A 125 20.64 7.01 -19.21
C LEU A 125 22.10 6.73 -18.83
N ALA A 126 22.35 5.68 -18.03
CA ALA A 126 23.71 5.24 -17.72
C ALA A 126 24.44 4.70 -18.96
N ILE A 127 23.76 3.90 -19.80
CA ILE A 127 24.31 3.39 -21.07
C ILE A 127 24.63 4.55 -22.02
N GLU A 128 23.73 5.50 -22.17
CA GLU A 128 23.91 6.67 -23.05
C GLU A 128 25.08 7.56 -22.62
N ALA A 129 25.33 7.64 -21.31
CA ALA A 129 26.49 8.34 -20.78
C ALA A 129 27.81 7.56 -20.90
N GLY A 130 27.77 6.30 -21.35
CA GLY A 130 28.93 5.41 -21.40
C GLY A 130 29.42 4.94 -20.03
N ASP A 131 28.59 5.06 -18.98
CA ASP A 131 28.92 4.59 -17.62
C ASP A 131 28.71 3.07 -17.54
N ILE A 132 29.63 2.34 -18.15
CA ILE A 132 29.58 0.87 -18.24
C ILE A 132 30.77 0.28 -17.46
N ASP A 133 30.48 -0.74 -16.67
CA ASP A 133 31.49 -1.49 -15.92
C ASP A 133 32.31 -2.41 -16.84
N LEU A 134 33.42 -2.96 -16.35
CA LEU A 134 34.28 -3.91 -17.06
C LEU A 134 33.52 -5.17 -17.52
N ASP A 135 32.50 -5.57 -16.76
CA ASP A 135 31.63 -6.70 -17.07
C ASP A 135 30.51 -6.35 -18.08
N GLY A 136 30.50 -5.13 -18.62
CA GLY A 136 29.44 -4.65 -19.52
C GLY A 136 28.14 -4.21 -18.83
N ILE A 137 28.12 -4.19 -17.49
CA ILE A 137 26.93 -3.80 -16.72
C ILE A 137 26.90 -2.28 -16.53
N PRO A 138 25.79 -1.59 -16.82
CA PRO A 138 25.68 -0.15 -16.60
C PRO A 138 25.82 0.22 -15.11
N MET A 139 26.31 1.42 -14.85
CA MET A 139 26.51 1.97 -13.51
C MET A 139 25.85 3.33 -13.38
N SER A 140 25.19 3.60 -12.26
CA SER A 140 24.70 4.95 -11.96
C SER A 140 24.99 5.37 -10.53
N PRO A 141 25.30 6.66 -10.27
CA PRO A 141 25.25 7.22 -8.94
C PRO A 141 23.84 7.16 -8.36
N VAL A 142 23.73 7.03 -7.05
CA VAL A 142 22.45 7.06 -6.34
C VAL A 142 22.51 8.00 -5.14
N VAL A 143 21.38 8.64 -4.86
CA VAL A 143 21.13 9.39 -3.64
C VAL A 143 20.39 8.49 -2.66
N THR A 144 20.81 8.47 -1.40
CA THR A 144 20.16 7.65 -0.37
C THR A 144 19.87 8.45 0.88
N ASP A 145 18.74 8.14 1.52
CA ASP A 145 18.37 8.74 2.80
C ASP A 145 17.50 7.80 3.63
N GLY A 146 17.56 7.98 4.94
CA GLY A 146 16.80 7.27 5.96
C GLY A 146 15.71 8.15 6.58
N GLN A 147 14.52 7.60 6.76
CA GLN A 147 13.45 8.23 7.52
C GLN A 147 12.96 7.32 8.63
N TRP A 148 12.54 7.92 9.75
CA TRP A 148 12.01 7.22 10.90
C TRP A 148 10.61 7.72 11.24
N GLY A 149 9.72 6.80 11.63
CA GLY A 149 8.34 7.14 12.04
C GLY A 149 8.27 7.99 13.32
N LYS A 150 9.41 8.23 13.97
CA LYS A 150 9.55 9.11 15.12
C LYS A 150 10.89 9.83 15.02
N ARG A 151 10.89 11.15 15.25
CA ARG A 151 12.13 11.93 15.26
C ARG A 151 12.98 11.53 16.46
N SER A 152 14.20 11.05 16.17
CA SER A 152 15.19 10.75 17.19
C SER A 152 15.97 12.01 17.56
N TYR A 153 15.84 12.46 18.81
CA TYR A 153 16.65 13.54 19.37
C TYR A 153 17.67 12.94 20.32
N LYS A 154 18.98 13.16 20.10
CA LYS A 154 20.19 12.90 20.93
C LYS A 154 20.19 11.68 21.89
N THR A 155 19.16 11.52 22.70
CA THR A 155 18.96 10.46 23.71
C THR A 155 17.82 9.46 23.39
N LYS A 156 16.98 9.70 22.37
CA LYS A 156 15.81 8.85 22.04
C LYS A 156 15.92 8.22 20.65
N TYR A 157 16.52 7.02 20.60
CA TYR A 157 16.60 6.14 19.42
C TYR A 157 15.57 5.01 19.50
N ASP A 158 14.29 5.37 19.67
CA ASP A 158 13.21 4.44 19.99
C ASP A 158 12.14 4.37 18.90
N ALA A 159 12.46 4.79 17.67
CA ALA A 159 11.56 4.60 16.53
C ALA A 159 11.26 3.11 16.33
N LEU A 160 9.98 2.81 16.12
CA LEU A 160 9.49 1.46 15.88
C LEU A 160 9.50 1.08 14.41
N SER A 161 9.61 2.06 13.52
CA SER A 161 9.68 1.88 12.08
C SER A 161 10.67 2.87 11.47
N GLY A 162 11.32 2.43 10.40
CA GLY A 162 12.14 3.25 9.53
C GLY A 162 12.03 2.77 8.08
N ALA A 163 12.25 3.69 7.15
CA ALA A 163 12.33 3.41 5.73
C ALA A 163 13.61 4.02 5.17
N ALA A 164 14.32 3.27 4.35
CA ALA A 164 15.51 3.73 3.65
C ALA A 164 15.21 3.82 2.16
N THR A 165 15.52 4.94 1.52
CA THR A 165 15.16 5.19 0.12
C THR A 165 16.42 5.29 -0.73
N ILE A 166 16.41 4.67 -1.91
CA ILE A 166 17.42 4.85 -2.96
C ILE A 166 16.77 5.57 -4.13
N ILE A 167 17.38 6.67 -4.55
CA ILE A 167 16.91 7.55 -5.63
C ILE A 167 17.98 7.57 -6.72
N GLY A 168 17.57 7.39 -7.98
CA GLY A 168 18.45 7.48 -9.12
C GLY A 168 18.94 8.91 -9.31
N PHE A 169 20.26 9.11 -9.39
CA PHE A 169 20.83 10.45 -9.51
C PHE A 169 20.45 11.13 -10.83
N ARG A 170 20.31 10.35 -11.91
CA ARG A 170 20.00 10.90 -13.24
C ARG A 170 18.51 11.20 -13.39
N THR A 171 17.65 10.28 -12.93
CA THR A 171 16.20 10.40 -13.09
C THR A 171 15.51 11.18 -11.97
N ASN A 172 16.16 11.32 -10.80
CA ASN A 172 15.54 11.79 -9.55
C ASN A 172 14.30 10.97 -9.15
N LYS A 173 14.22 9.71 -9.57
CA LYS A 173 13.12 8.79 -9.25
C LYS A 173 13.55 7.75 -8.23
N THR A 174 12.61 7.33 -7.38
CA THR A 174 12.85 6.26 -6.42
C THR A 174 13.10 4.94 -7.12
N LEU A 175 14.23 4.31 -6.82
CA LEU A 175 14.63 2.99 -7.35
C LEU A 175 14.35 1.86 -6.36
N PHE A 176 14.33 2.17 -5.06
CA PHE A 176 14.11 1.18 -4.00
C PHE A 176 13.67 1.84 -2.69
N VAL A 177 12.85 1.12 -1.91
CA VAL A 177 12.54 1.46 -0.52
C VAL A 177 12.70 0.22 0.36
N GLY A 178 13.58 0.29 1.36
CA GLY A 178 13.78 -0.74 2.38
C GLY A 178 13.09 -0.39 3.68
N ILE A 179 12.02 -1.10 4.04
CA ILE A 179 11.24 -0.85 5.26
C ILE A 179 11.71 -1.77 6.40
N ARG A 180 11.95 -1.21 7.58
CA ARG A 180 12.34 -1.91 8.81
C ARG A 180 11.39 -1.57 9.96
N ASN A 181 10.74 -2.58 10.51
CA ASN A 181 9.80 -2.45 11.61
C ASN A 181 10.21 -3.33 12.80
N ARG A 182 10.27 -2.70 13.97
CA ARG A 182 10.51 -3.31 15.29
C ARG A 182 9.24 -3.62 16.06
N ASN A 183 8.08 -3.24 15.51
CA ASN A 183 6.80 -3.55 16.13
C ASN A 183 5.84 -4.23 15.16
N CYS A 184 5.02 -5.11 15.72
CA CYS A 184 3.82 -5.62 15.11
C CYS A 184 2.76 -5.76 16.20
N CYS A 185 1.62 -5.09 16.03
CA CYS A 185 0.57 -5.02 17.05
C CYS A 185 0.02 -6.41 17.42
N MET A 186 -0.05 -7.34 16.46
CA MET A 186 -0.50 -8.72 16.69
C MET A 186 0.51 -9.48 17.54
N CYS A 187 1.81 -9.38 17.22
CA CYS A 187 2.87 -9.96 18.03
C CYS A 187 2.90 -9.37 19.45
N GLU A 188 2.81 -8.05 19.56
CA GLU A 188 2.84 -7.34 20.83
C GLU A 188 1.68 -7.77 21.73
N ARG A 189 0.45 -7.78 21.19
CA ARG A 189 -0.74 -8.23 21.92
C ARG A 189 -0.63 -9.68 22.39
N SER A 190 -0.17 -10.58 21.53
CA SER A 190 0.03 -11.98 21.90
C SER A 190 1.08 -12.15 22.99
N ASN A 191 2.16 -11.37 22.94
CA ASN A 191 3.19 -11.36 23.97
C ASN A 191 2.64 -10.85 25.32
N THR A 192 1.88 -9.74 25.32
CA THR A 192 1.23 -9.20 26.52
C THR A 192 0.28 -10.22 27.17
N LEU A 193 -0.49 -10.94 26.34
CA LEU A 193 -1.42 -11.97 26.79
C LEU A 193 -0.74 -13.32 27.10
N LYS A 194 0.58 -13.44 26.89
CA LYS A 194 1.35 -14.69 27.04
C LYS A 194 0.77 -15.87 26.25
N ILE A 195 0.23 -15.59 25.06
CA ILE A 195 -0.30 -16.61 24.14
C ILE A 195 0.53 -16.66 22.88
N LYS A 196 0.48 -17.80 22.17
CA LYS A 196 1.07 -17.90 20.83
C LYS A 196 0.36 -16.95 19.86
N ALA A 197 1.14 -16.19 19.11
CA ALA A 197 0.59 -15.36 18.04
C ALA A 197 -0.10 -16.23 17.00
N LYS A 198 -1.33 -15.84 16.63
CA LYS A 198 -2.03 -16.43 15.49
C LYS A 198 -1.24 -16.14 14.21
N GLU A 199 -1.42 -16.96 13.19
CA GLU A 199 -0.87 -16.69 11.87
C GLU A 199 -1.42 -15.35 11.34
N HIS A 200 -0.52 -14.49 10.87
CA HIS A 200 -0.84 -13.15 10.36
C HIS A 200 0.30 -12.65 9.48
N ASN A 201 0.03 -11.60 8.70
CA ASN A 201 1.08 -10.86 8.01
C ASN A 201 1.91 -10.06 9.02
N CYS A 202 3.06 -10.62 9.41
CA CYS A 202 3.90 -10.08 10.45
C CYS A 202 4.80 -8.98 9.90
N PHE A 203 4.58 -7.75 10.37
CA PHE A 203 5.44 -6.64 9.99
C PHE A 203 6.77 -6.60 10.76
N LEU A 204 6.95 -7.40 11.81
CA LEU A 204 8.18 -7.40 12.62
C LEU A 204 9.34 -8.05 11.85
N ASN A 205 10.13 -7.22 11.17
CA ASN A 205 11.28 -7.65 10.36
C ASN A 205 12.63 -7.08 10.84
N TRP A 206 12.63 -6.31 11.93
CA TRP A 206 13.84 -5.68 12.48
C TRP A 206 13.96 -5.86 14.00
N ARG A 207 15.13 -6.31 14.45
CA ARG A 207 15.43 -6.52 15.89
C ARG A 207 16.70 -5.85 16.37
N LYS A 208 17.45 -5.20 15.48
CA LYS A 208 18.71 -4.51 15.79
C LYS A 208 18.46 -3.04 16.18
N SER A 209 19.52 -2.24 16.29
CA SER A 209 19.42 -0.82 16.62
C SER A 209 18.61 -0.03 15.59
N VAL A 210 17.94 1.03 16.04
CA VAL A 210 17.17 1.94 15.16
C VAL A 210 18.07 2.65 14.16
N THR A 211 19.28 3.02 14.59
CA THR A 211 20.29 3.67 13.75
C THR A 211 20.79 2.80 12.61
N ALA A 212 20.68 1.47 12.72
CA ALA A 212 21.10 0.55 11.67
C ALA A 212 19.99 0.22 10.65
N MET A 213 18.78 0.75 10.82
CA MET A 213 17.67 0.51 9.87
C MET A 213 17.98 1.06 8.48
N GLU A 214 18.55 2.26 8.42
CA GLU A 214 18.89 2.92 7.17
C GLU A 214 19.96 2.14 6.41
N SER A 215 21.10 1.88 7.05
CA SER A 215 22.22 1.17 6.44
C SER A 215 21.84 -0.23 5.98
N ASP A 216 20.97 -0.94 6.71
CA ASP A 216 20.47 -2.24 6.30
C ASP A 216 19.45 -2.17 5.16
N GLY A 217 18.54 -1.19 5.18
CA GLY A 217 17.59 -0.96 4.09
C GLY A 217 18.26 -0.56 2.78
N ILE A 218 19.30 0.28 2.84
CA ILE A 218 20.11 0.64 1.67
C ILE A 218 20.90 -0.57 1.17
N ALA A 219 21.56 -1.30 2.08
CA ALA A 219 22.31 -2.51 1.71
C ALA A 219 21.45 -3.56 1.00
N GLU A 220 20.19 -3.75 1.44
CA GLU A 220 19.23 -4.58 0.73
C GLU A 220 18.99 -4.09 -0.70
N GLY A 221 18.74 -2.80 -0.89
CA GLY A 221 18.50 -2.21 -2.21
C GLY A 221 19.71 -2.31 -3.14
N PHE A 222 20.94 -2.14 -2.61
CA PHE A 222 22.17 -2.36 -3.37
C PHE A 222 22.30 -3.82 -3.81
N THR A 223 21.95 -4.77 -2.94
CA THR A 223 22.02 -6.22 -3.26
C THR A 223 21.01 -6.61 -4.35
N LYS A 224 19.82 -6.00 -4.33
CA LYS A 224 18.74 -6.26 -5.30
C LYS A 224 18.85 -5.47 -6.60
N SER A 225 19.71 -4.45 -6.66
CA SER A 225 19.83 -3.55 -7.82
C SER A 225 20.06 -4.25 -9.17
N LEU A 226 20.89 -5.29 -9.18
CA LEU A 226 21.16 -6.09 -10.38
C LEU A 226 19.94 -6.89 -10.82
N GLU A 227 19.25 -7.54 -9.89
CA GLU A 227 18.05 -8.33 -10.18
C GLU A 227 16.89 -7.44 -10.63
N MET A 228 16.64 -6.35 -9.92
CA MET A 228 15.50 -5.47 -10.15
C MET A 228 15.68 -4.60 -11.40
N HIS A 229 16.89 -4.07 -11.60
CA HIS A 229 17.13 -3.00 -12.57
C HIS A 229 18.22 -3.34 -13.59
N GLY A 230 19.02 -4.39 -13.37
CA GLY A 230 20.19 -4.69 -14.19
C GLY A 230 21.23 -3.56 -14.17
N LEU A 231 21.38 -2.90 -13.02
CA LEU A 231 22.17 -1.69 -12.82
C LEU A 231 23.04 -1.87 -11.56
N LYS A 232 24.32 -1.48 -11.61
CA LYS A 232 25.17 -1.37 -10.41
C LYS A 232 25.17 0.08 -9.91
N TYR A 233 25.22 0.27 -8.60
CA TYR A 233 25.35 1.59 -8.00
C TYR A 233 26.82 1.87 -7.66
N ASN A 234 27.47 2.73 -8.44
CA ASN A 234 28.92 2.96 -8.31
C ASN A 234 29.27 4.05 -7.29
N ARG A 235 28.36 4.99 -7.06
CA ARG A 235 28.56 6.11 -6.13
C ARG A 235 27.33 6.31 -5.25
N LEU A 236 27.59 6.60 -3.99
CA LEU A 236 26.61 6.87 -2.96
C LEU A 236 26.68 8.34 -2.57
N ILE A 237 25.58 9.07 -2.74
CA ILE A 237 25.40 10.42 -2.23
C ILE A 237 24.43 10.31 -1.07
N GLY A 238 24.84 10.73 0.11
CA GLY A 238 24.01 10.62 1.30
C GLY A 238 24.39 11.66 2.33
N ASP A 239 23.79 11.57 3.51
CA ASP A 239 24.12 12.44 4.62
C ASP A 239 25.57 12.22 5.11
N GLY A 240 26.01 12.97 6.13
CA GLY A 240 27.36 12.84 6.67
C GLY A 240 27.67 11.48 7.32
N ASP A 241 26.71 10.58 7.53
CA ASP A 241 26.92 9.35 8.28
C ASP A 241 27.69 8.30 7.46
N SER A 242 28.66 7.68 8.12
CA SER A 242 29.51 6.64 7.52
C SER A 242 28.95 5.22 7.72
N SER A 243 27.83 5.06 8.43
CA SER A 243 27.24 3.74 8.71
C SER A 243 26.84 2.99 7.44
N VAL A 244 26.27 3.68 6.44
CA VAL A 244 25.87 3.10 5.15
C VAL A 244 27.07 2.59 4.37
N ILE A 245 28.10 3.44 4.19
CA ILE A 245 29.29 3.05 3.43
C ILE A 245 30.06 1.92 4.12
N LYS A 246 30.13 1.94 5.45
CA LYS A 246 30.69 0.83 6.23
C LYS A 246 29.95 -0.47 5.94
N ARG A 247 28.61 -0.44 5.97
CA ARG A 247 27.79 -1.62 5.71
C ARG A 247 27.96 -2.14 4.28
N LEU A 248 28.02 -1.26 3.29
CA LEU A 248 28.25 -1.64 1.89
C LEU A 248 29.63 -2.27 1.68
N ASN A 249 30.66 -1.80 2.38
CA ASN A 249 31.99 -2.40 2.35
C ASN A 249 32.06 -3.76 3.05
N GLU A 250 31.17 -4.04 4.01
CA GLU A 250 31.07 -5.36 4.64
C GLU A 250 30.39 -6.39 3.72
N ILE A 251 29.32 -6.00 3.03
CA ILE A 251 28.54 -6.93 2.20
C ILE A 251 29.07 -7.04 0.77
N VAL A 252 29.84 -6.04 0.31
CA VAL A 252 30.50 -6.00 -1.00
C VAL A 252 29.54 -6.41 -2.13
N PRO A 253 28.46 -5.63 -2.38
CA PRO A 253 27.31 -6.08 -3.18
C PRO A 253 27.66 -6.40 -4.64
N TYR A 254 28.78 -5.87 -5.14
CA TYR A 254 29.25 -6.06 -6.52
C TYR A 254 30.63 -6.74 -6.59
N GLY A 255 31.08 -7.38 -5.50
CA GLY A 255 32.37 -8.06 -5.42
C GLY A 255 33.56 -7.14 -5.05
N PRO A 256 34.68 -7.73 -4.60
CA PRO A 256 35.79 -7.02 -3.93
C PRO A 256 36.51 -6.01 -4.84
N HIS A 257 36.38 -6.16 -6.16
CA HIS A 257 37.00 -5.29 -7.14
C HIS A 257 36.16 -4.05 -7.47
N ARG A 258 34.93 -3.95 -6.94
CA ARG A 258 34.00 -2.84 -7.19
C ARG A 258 33.35 -2.34 -5.91
N LEU A 259 34.15 -1.59 -5.15
CA LEU A 259 33.69 -0.86 -3.97
C LEU A 259 32.89 0.38 -4.36
N VAL A 260 31.80 0.62 -3.65
CA VAL A 260 30.97 1.82 -3.77
C VAL A 260 31.75 3.02 -3.23
N LYS A 261 31.75 4.14 -3.95
CA LYS A 261 32.40 5.39 -3.49
C LYS A 261 31.37 6.35 -2.92
N LYS A 262 31.59 6.86 -1.71
CA LYS A 262 30.81 7.97 -1.18
C LYS A 262 31.32 9.30 -1.76
N ILE A 263 30.42 10.18 -2.19
CA ILE A 263 30.73 11.55 -2.65
C ILE A 263 30.15 12.55 -1.66
#